data_AF-A0A4R7VVJ1-F1
#
_entry.id   AF-A0A4R7VVJ1-F1
#
_cell.length_a   1.000
_cell.length_b   1.000
_cell.length_c   1.000
_cell.angle_alpha   90.00
_cell.angle_beta   90.00
_cell.angle_gamma   90.00
#
_symmetry.space_group_name_H-M   'P 1'
#
loop_
_entity.id
_entity.type
_entity.pdbx_description
1 polymer ?
#
loop_
_entity_poly.entity_id
_entity_poly.type
_entity_poly.pdbx_seq_one_letter_code
_entity_poly.pdbx_strand_id
1 'polypeptide(L)'
;MSKDPHGTVKRLTDALEAAATGVEKHMRLRAVHQELMVLRPEEFPGEYARELFESILEYSGTYEPSRPTAISHPDIDQCFKQLWELYWLMSSNDQYA
;
A
#
# COMPACT_ATOMS: atom_id res chain seq x y z
N MET A 1 -14.80 1.73 -21.08
CA MET A 1 -14.21 0.78 -20.11
C MET A 1 -13.46 1.62 -19.10
N SER A 2 -13.72 1.44 -17.80
CA SER A 2 -12.96 2.17 -16.76
C SER A 2 -11.47 1.88 -16.97
N LYS A 3 -10.63 2.91 -17.03
CA LYS A 3 -9.18 2.75 -17.08
C LYS A 3 -8.63 2.13 -15.78
N ASP A 4 -9.43 2.17 -14.72
CA ASP A 4 -9.13 1.61 -13.40
C ASP A 4 -10.30 0.72 -12.93
N PRO A 5 -10.28 -0.60 -13.24
CA PRO A 5 -11.38 -1.51 -12.94
C PRO A 5 -11.48 -1.91 -11.47
N HIS A 6 -10.40 -1.79 -10.69
CA HIS A 6 -10.40 -2.14 -9.26
C HIS A 6 -10.31 -0.94 -8.32
N GLY A 7 -10.31 0.29 -8.87
CA GLY A 7 -10.26 1.51 -8.07
C GLY A 7 -8.92 1.68 -7.38
N THR A 8 -7.83 1.41 -8.09
CA THR A 8 -6.43 1.45 -7.64
C THR A 8 -6.12 2.73 -6.85
N VAL A 9 -6.46 3.92 -7.38
CA VAL A 9 -6.20 5.18 -6.66
C VAL A 9 -7.04 5.27 -5.40
N LYS A 10 -8.33 4.90 -5.47
CA LYS A 10 -9.22 4.91 -4.31
C LYS A 10 -8.71 3.99 -3.20
N ARG A 11 -8.23 2.79 -3.55
CA ARG A 11 -7.68 1.83 -2.59
C ARG A 11 -6.38 2.31 -1.96
N LEU A 12 -5.52 2.97 -2.74
CA LEU A 12 -4.33 3.64 -2.20
C LEU A 12 -4.71 4.75 -1.23
N THR A 13 -5.77 5.51 -1.52
CA THR A 13 -6.32 6.52 -0.58
C THR A 13 -6.85 5.86 0.69
N ASP A 14 -7.69 4.83 0.57
CA ASP A 14 -8.26 4.10 1.71
C ASP A 14 -7.13 3.49 2.59
N ALA A 15 -6.07 2.95 1.96
CA ALA A 15 -4.88 2.45 2.65
C ALA A 15 -4.09 3.57 3.37
N LEU A 16 -3.96 4.76 2.77
CA LEU A 16 -3.33 5.91 3.42
C LEU A 16 -4.13 6.40 4.63
N GLU A 17 -5.46 6.44 4.53
CA GLU A 17 -6.33 6.75 5.65
C GLU A 17 -6.15 5.74 6.78
N ALA A 18 -6.07 4.45 6.45
CA ALA A 18 -5.79 3.39 7.42
C ALA A 18 -4.41 3.56 8.08
N ALA A 19 -3.38 3.94 7.31
CA ALA A 19 -2.03 4.21 7.81
C ALA A 19 -1.98 5.43 8.77
N ALA A 20 -2.87 6.41 8.58
CA ALA A 20 -2.92 7.64 9.38
C ALA A 20 -3.78 7.52 10.65
N THR A 21 -4.85 6.69 10.64
CA THR A 21 -5.90 6.72 11.67
C THR A 21 -5.80 5.62 12.74
N GLY A 22 -5.06 4.54 12.50
CA GLY A 22 -4.98 3.44 13.47
C GLY A 22 -4.19 3.80 14.74
N VAL A 23 -4.65 3.26 15.88
CA VAL A 23 -4.06 3.55 17.21
C VAL A 23 -2.63 3.01 17.31
N GLU A 24 -2.41 1.76 16.88
CA GLU A 24 -1.09 1.10 16.93
C GLU A 24 -0.51 0.91 15.52
N LYS A 25 0.79 1.17 15.36
CA LYS A 25 1.48 1.11 14.05
C LYS A 25 1.32 -0.23 13.31
N HIS A 26 1.22 -1.33 14.05
CA HIS A 26 1.05 -2.66 13.45
C HIS A 26 -0.38 -2.92 12.96
N MET A 27 -1.41 -2.41 13.66
CA MET A 27 -2.80 -2.50 13.18
C MET A 27 -2.98 -1.72 11.87
N ARG A 28 -2.29 -0.58 11.77
CA ARG A 28 -2.22 0.23 10.54
C ARG A 28 -1.63 -0.56 9.37
N LEU A 29 -0.50 -1.24 9.58
CA LEU A 29 0.14 -2.11 8.56
C LEU A 29 -0.80 -3.21 8.07
N ARG A 30 -1.51 -3.87 8.98
CA ARG A 30 -2.50 -4.89 8.61
C ARG A 30 -3.63 -4.31 7.78
N ALA A 31 -4.14 -3.14 8.16
CA ALA A 31 -5.23 -2.49 7.42
C ALA A 31 -4.77 -2.06 6.02
N VAL A 32 -3.54 -1.53 5.90
CA VAL A 32 -2.89 -1.28 4.59
C VAL A 32 -2.85 -2.55 3.74
N HIS A 33 -2.42 -3.68 4.32
CA HIS A 33 -2.38 -4.95 3.59
C HIS A 33 -3.76 -5.36 3.05
N GLN A 34 -4.80 -5.26 3.89
CA GLN A 34 -6.16 -5.65 3.53
C GLN A 34 -6.73 -4.83 2.37
N GLU A 35 -6.41 -3.53 2.31
CA GLU A 35 -6.87 -2.67 1.22
C GLU A 35 -6.17 -2.96 -0.11
N LEU A 36 -4.89 -3.34 -0.04
CA LEU A 36 -4.02 -3.48 -1.21
C LEU A 36 -3.94 -4.91 -1.76
N MET A 37 -4.16 -5.95 -0.95
CA MET A 37 -3.98 -7.35 -1.36
C MET A 37 -4.89 -7.82 -2.51
N VAL A 38 -5.91 -7.03 -2.84
CA VAL A 38 -6.84 -7.32 -3.95
C VAL A 38 -6.37 -6.70 -5.27
N LEU A 39 -5.40 -5.80 -5.23
CA LEU A 39 -4.77 -5.22 -6.42
C LEU A 39 -3.68 -6.16 -6.94
N ARG A 40 -3.36 -6.02 -8.22
CA ARG A 40 -2.33 -6.80 -8.90
C ARG A 40 -1.22 -5.91 -9.48
N PRO A 41 0.02 -6.39 -9.60
CA PRO A 41 1.13 -5.60 -10.17
C PRO A 41 0.84 -5.06 -11.59
N GLU A 42 0.05 -5.77 -12.41
CA GLU A 42 -0.28 -5.32 -13.77
C GLU A 42 -1.14 -4.04 -13.79
N GLU A 43 -1.76 -3.70 -12.66
CA GLU A 43 -2.56 -2.49 -12.49
C GLU A 43 -1.71 -1.24 -12.28
N PHE A 44 -0.38 -1.37 -12.24
CA PHE A 44 0.57 -0.27 -12.12
C PHE A 44 1.40 -0.21 -13.42
N PRO A 45 1.34 0.87 -14.22
CA PRO A 45 1.87 0.88 -15.58
C PRO A 45 3.39 1.11 -15.62
N GLY A 46 3.97 1.66 -14.55
CA GLY A 46 5.41 1.89 -14.42
C GLY A 46 6.10 0.81 -13.59
N GLU A 47 7.28 0.36 -14.04
CA GLU A 47 8.14 -0.60 -13.33
C GLU A 47 8.39 -0.17 -11.88
N TYR A 48 8.76 1.09 -11.68
CA TYR A 48 8.96 1.64 -10.33
C TYR A 48 7.70 1.60 -9.45
N ALA A 49 6.52 1.86 -10.02
CA ALA A 49 5.26 1.79 -9.27
C ALA A 49 4.91 0.34 -8.89
N ARG A 50 5.24 -0.63 -9.75
CA ARG A 50 5.09 -2.07 -9.45
C ARG A 50 6.01 -2.50 -8.33
N GLU A 51 7.29 -2.14 -8.40
CA GLU A 51 8.27 -2.46 -7.38
C GLU A 51 7.88 -1.89 -6.01
N LEU A 52 7.39 -0.63 -5.98
CA LEU A 52 6.84 -0.03 -4.77
C LEU A 52 5.64 -0.83 -4.23
N PHE A 53 4.69 -1.18 -5.09
CA PHE A 53 3.50 -1.94 -4.70
C PHE A 53 3.86 -3.33 -4.14
N GLU A 54 4.71 -4.07 -4.82
CA GLU A 54 5.16 -5.40 -4.39
C GLU A 54 5.91 -5.31 -3.06
N SER A 55 6.80 -4.32 -2.90
CA SER A 55 7.50 -4.07 -1.64
C SER A 55 6.54 -3.78 -0.50
N ILE A 56 5.52 -2.94 -0.72
CA ILE A 56 4.49 -2.64 0.30
C ILE A 56 3.70 -3.89 0.65
N LEU A 57 3.31 -4.72 -0.33
CA LEU A 57 2.55 -5.95 -0.07
C LEU A 57 3.35 -6.99 0.70
N GLU A 58 4.62 -7.19 0.34
CA GLU A 58 5.51 -8.10 1.03
C GLU A 58 5.71 -7.66 2.50
N TYR A 59 6.00 -6.38 2.73
CA TYR A 59 6.20 -5.85 4.08
C TYR A 59 4.91 -5.84 4.92
N SER A 60 3.77 -5.50 4.32
CA SER A 60 2.49 -5.47 5.03
C SER A 60 1.92 -6.86 5.30
N GLY A 61 2.22 -7.85 4.45
CA GLY A 61 1.76 -9.23 4.56
C GLY A 61 2.62 -10.14 5.45
N THR A 62 3.87 -9.75 5.74
CA THR A 62 4.78 -10.48 6.63
C THR A 62 4.43 -10.32 8.12
N TYR A 63 3.44 -9.49 8.46
CA TYR A 63 3.01 -9.28 9.83
C TYR A 63 2.05 -10.37 10.33
N GLU A 64 2.50 -11.18 11.29
CA GLU A 64 1.69 -12.20 11.97
C GLU A 64 1.29 -11.72 13.39
N PRO A 65 -0.01 -11.49 13.70
CA PRO A 65 -0.43 -11.00 15.02
C PRO A 65 -0.10 -11.95 16.18
N SER A 66 -0.09 -13.26 15.92
CA SER A 66 0.22 -14.33 16.88
C SER A 66 1.72 -14.50 17.12
N ARG A 67 2.56 -13.93 16.26
CA ARG A 67 4.02 -13.94 16.36
C ARG A 67 4.51 -12.60 15.85
N PRO A 68 4.59 -11.56 16.70
CA PRO A 68 5.20 -10.30 16.31
C PRO A 68 6.70 -10.53 16.11
N THR A 69 7.09 -11.17 15.02
CA THR A 69 8.49 -11.27 14.63
C THR A 69 8.92 -9.92 14.10
N ALA A 70 9.79 -9.27 14.88
CA ALA A 70 10.97 -8.53 14.47
C ALA A 70 10.88 -7.45 13.35
N ILE A 71 9.70 -7.01 12.92
CA ILE A 71 9.60 -5.84 12.04
C ILE A 71 9.87 -4.61 12.91
N SER A 72 10.99 -3.93 12.65
CA SER A 72 11.38 -2.76 13.42
C SER A 72 10.51 -1.55 13.05
N HIS A 73 10.31 -0.62 13.99
CA HIS A 73 9.54 0.60 13.70
C HIS A 73 10.03 1.39 12.47
N PRO A 74 11.35 1.51 12.21
CA PRO A 74 11.87 2.08 10.96
C PRO A 74 11.33 1.42 9.68
N ASP A 75 11.15 0.11 9.69
CA ASP A 75 10.65 -0.64 8.52
C ASP A 75 9.17 -0.33 8.25
N ILE A 76 8.39 -0.10 9.31
CA ILE A 76 6.98 0.31 9.21
C ILE A 76 6.86 1.71 8.62
N ASP A 77 7.66 2.66 9.11
CA ASP A 77 7.62 4.04 8.63
C ASP A 77 8.09 4.13 7.17
N GLN A 78 9.05 3.28 6.78
CA GLN A 78 9.47 3.14 5.38
C GLN A 78 8.34 2.60 4.49
N CYS A 79 7.59 1.60 4.94
CA CYS A 79 6.43 1.08 4.21
C CYS A 79 5.35 2.17 3.99
N PHE A 80 5.06 2.98 5.01
CA PHE A 80 4.11 4.10 4.86
C PHE A 80 4.62 5.20 3.91
N LYS A 81 5.92 5.45 3.91
CA LYS A 81 6.54 6.38 2.94
C LYS A 81 6.40 5.87 1.51
N GLN A 82 6.68 4.59 1.27
CA GLN A 82 6.50 3.96 -0.04
C GLN A 82 5.03 4.00 -0.48
N LEU A 83 4.09 3.78 0.43
CA LEU A 83 2.64 3.90 0.17
C LEU A 83 2.26 5.31 -0.28
N TRP A 84 2.76 6.35 0.40
CA TRP A 84 2.54 7.73 0.00
C TRP A 84 3.13 8.04 -1.38
N GLU A 85 4.33 7.57 -1.65
CA GLU A 85 5.00 7.74 -2.94
C GLU A 85 4.22 7.06 -4.08
N LEU A 86 3.78 5.82 -3.86
CA LEU A 86 2.96 5.09 -4.81
C LEU A 86 1.65 5.82 -5.10
N TYR A 87 0.96 6.31 -4.06
CA TYR A 87 -0.23 7.13 -4.23
C TYR A 87 0.04 8.39 -5.06
N TRP A 88 1.14 9.10 -4.80
CA TRP A 88 1.49 10.31 -5.55
C TRP A 88 1.73 10.01 -7.03
N LEU A 89 2.47 8.94 -7.32
CA LEU A 89 2.74 8.49 -8.69
C LEU A 89 1.45 8.13 -9.45
N MET A 90 0.51 7.48 -8.77
CA MET A 90 -0.74 7.03 -9.39
C MET A 90 -1.76 8.16 -9.54
N SER A 91 -1.90 9.02 -8.54
CA SER A 91 -2.83 10.18 -8.56
C SER A 91 -2.40 11.29 -9.50
N SER A 92 -1.10 11.39 -9.82
CA SER A 92 -0.57 12.37 -10.77
C SER A 92 -0.51 11.85 -12.22
N ASN A 93 -1.00 10.63 -12.48
CA ASN A 93 -0.93 10.00 -13.79
C ASN A 93 -2.27 10.12 -14.55
N ASP A 94 -2.24 10.70 -15.75
CA ASP A 94 -3.39 10.91 -16.64
C ASP A 94 -4.13 9.63 -17.04
N GLN A 95 -3.54 8.46 -16.81
CA GLN A 95 -4.20 7.16 -17.00
C GLN A 95 -5.25 6.85 -15.92
N TYR A 96 -5.13 7.48 -14.73
CA TYR A 96 -6.02 7.29 -13.57
C TYR A 96 -6.82 8.55 -13.21
N ALA A 97 -6.66 9.64 -13.99
CA ALA A 97 -7.43 10.89 -13.89
C ALA A 97 -8.83 10.78 -14.52
#